data_AF-A0A392T7R5-F1
#
_entry.id   AF-A0A392T7R5-F1
#
_cell.length_a   1.000
_cell.length_b   1.000
_cell.length_c   1.000
_cell.angle_alpha   90.00
_cell.angle_beta   90.00
_cell.angle_gamma   90.00
#
_symmetry.space_group_name_H-M   'P 1'
#
loop_
_entity.id
_entity.type
_entity.pdbx_description
1 polymer ?
#
loop_
_entity_poly.entity_id
_entity_poly.type
_entity_poly.pdbx_seq_one_letter_code
_entity_poly.pdbx_strand_id
1 'polypeptide(L)' 'MPIPQCTCRSQCVCEAMRKARQNHLTLYAIRFLTGLNDNFAMVRSQILLIDPLPSMNRIFSMVLQYERQ' A
#
# COMPACT_ATOMS: atom_id res chain seq x y z
N MET A 1 3.08 -10.40 -8.34
CA MET A 1 4.33 -11.18 -8.21
C MET A 1 4.60 -11.39 -6.74
N PRO A 2 4.81 -12.63 -6.29
CA PRO A 2 5.16 -12.90 -4.89
C PRO A 2 6.56 -12.35 -4.59
N ILE A 3 6.74 -11.75 -3.42
CA ILE A 3 8.07 -11.37 -2.94
C ILE A 3 8.79 -12.66 -2.53
N PRO A 4 10.04 -12.89 -2.95
CA PRO A 4 10.82 -14.01 -2.43
C PRO A 4 10.89 -13.96 -0.91
N GLN A 5 10.82 -15.11 -0.27
CA GLN A 5 11.08 -15.22 1.16
C GLN A 5 12.54 -15.60 1.38
N CYS A 6 13.22 -14.90 2.29
CA CYS A 6 14.57 -15.29 2.67
C CYS A 6 14.50 -16.54 3.55
N THR A 7 15.30 -17.55 3.23
CA THR A 7 15.48 -18.77 4.03
C THR A 7 16.64 -18.63 5.03
N CYS A 8 17.14 -17.41 5.26
CA CYS A 8 18.20 -17.14 6.21
C CYS A 8 17.76 -17.54 7.64
N ARG A 9 18.66 -18.18 8.38
CA ARG A 9 18.42 -18.62 9.76
C ARG A 9 18.29 -17.47 10.76
N SER A 10 18.80 -16.29 10.39
CA SER A 10 18.70 -15.02 11.12
C SER A 10 18.05 -13.95 10.25
N GLN A 11 17.62 -12.85 10.87
CA GLN A 11 16.93 -11.75 10.18
C GLN A 11 17.85 -11.10 9.13
N CYS A 12 17.62 -11.41 7.83
CA CYS A 12 18.37 -10.85 6.70
C CYS A 12 18.21 -9.32 6.70
N VAL A 13 19.32 -8.59 6.79
CA VAL A 13 19.35 -7.12 6.73
C VAL A 13 19.45 -6.61 5.28
N CYS A 14 19.10 -7.48 4.35
CA CYS A 14 19.31 -7.36 2.92
C CYS A 14 18.50 -6.18 2.38
N GLU A 15 19.17 -5.06 2.05
CA GLU A 15 18.50 -3.82 1.64
C GLU A 15 17.62 -4.02 0.41
N ALA A 16 18.06 -4.84 -0.55
CA ALA A 16 17.28 -5.22 -1.71
C ALA A 16 15.93 -5.84 -1.31
N MET A 17 15.91 -6.70 -0.29
CA MET A 17 14.68 -7.33 0.22
C MET A 17 13.80 -6.34 0.98
N ARG A 18 14.39 -5.39 1.71
CA ARG A 18 13.63 -4.30 2.35
C ARG A 18 12.94 -3.41 1.30
N LYS A 19 13.69 -2.96 0.28
CA LYS A 19 13.16 -2.17 -0.84
C LYS A 19 12.11 -2.94 -1.62
N ALA A 20 12.32 -4.23 -1.90
CA ALA A 20 11.34 -5.08 -2.57
C ALA A 20 10.03 -5.20 -1.77
N ARG A 21 10.10 -5.35 -0.44
CA ARG A 21 8.92 -5.33 0.45
C ARG A 21 8.20 -4.00 0.43
N GLN A 22 8.93 -2.89 0.53
CA GLN A 22 8.34 -1.55 0.46
C GLN A 22 7.65 -1.32 -0.89
N ASN A 23 8.31 -1.61 -2.01
CA ASN A 23 7.72 -1.48 -3.33
C ASN A 23 6.49 -2.37 -3.50
N HIS A 24 6.51 -3.59 -2.98
CA HIS A 24 5.35 -4.47 -3.04
C HIS A 24 4.17 -3.90 -2.27
N LEU A 25 4.38 -3.35 -1.08
CA LEU A 25 3.33 -2.67 -0.30
C LEU A 25 2.79 -1.45 -1.04
N THR A 26 3.66 -0.65 -1.66
CA THR A 26 3.25 0.51 -2.49
C THR A 26 2.41 0.05 -3.69
N LEU A 27 2.85 -0.98 -4.43
CA LEU A 27 2.10 -1.52 -5.56
C LEU A 27 0.77 -2.13 -5.12
N TYR A 28 0.73 -2.76 -3.95
CA TYR A 28 -0.50 -3.29 -3.38
C TYR A 28 -1.49 -2.16 -3.02
N ALA A 29 -1.01 -1.08 -2.42
CA ALA A 29 -1.81 0.11 -2.15
C ALA A 29 -2.38 0.74 -3.43
N ILE A 30 -1.54 0.92 -4.45
CA ILE A 30 -1.98 1.45 -5.75
C ILE A 30 -3.04 0.53 -6.37
N ARG A 31 -2.83 -0.79 -6.38
CA ARG A 31 -3.80 -1.75 -6.92
C ARG A 31 -5.13 -1.70 -6.19
N PHE A 32 -5.11 -1.59 -4.87
CA PHE A 32 -6.32 -1.42 -4.07
C PHE A 32 -7.07 -0.14 -4.49
N LEU A 33 -6.36 0.99 -4.54
CA LEU A 33 -6.93 2.29 -4.92
C LEU A 33 -7.48 2.31 -6.35
N THR A 34 -6.79 1.68 -7.31
CA THR A 34 -7.26 1.55 -8.70
C THR A 34 -8.48 0.64 -8.81
N GLY A 35 -8.61 -0.35 -7.93
CA GLY A 35 -9.77 -1.25 -7.87
C GLY A 35 -11.01 -0.66 -7.18
N LEU A 36 -10.92 0.53 -6.57
CA LEU A 36 -12.06 1.22 -5.99
C LEU A 36 -13.01 1.74 -7.08
N ASN A 37 -14.31 1.72 -6.77
CA ASN A 37 -15.36 2.29 -7.62
C ASN A 37 -15.18 3.82 -7.80
N ASP A 38 -15.72 4.37 -8.89
CA ASP A 38 -15.59 5.79 -9.25
C ASP A 38 -16.19 6.74 -8.21
N ASN A 39 -17.14 6.28 -7.39
CA ASN A 39 -17.67 7.05 -6.24
C ASN A 39 -16.58 7.43 -5.22
N PHE A 40 -15.46 6.69 -5.20
CA PHE A 40 -14.31 6.94 -4.34
C PHE A 40 -13.20 7.75 -5.03
N ALA A 41 -13.44 8.31 -6.22
CA ALA A 41 -12.44 9.06 -6.97
C ALA A 41 -11.82 10.22 -6.17
N MET A 42 -12.63 10.92 -5.37
CA MET A 42 -12.16 12.02 -4.52
C MET A 42 -11.18 11.54 -3.45
N VAL A 43 -11.56 10.52 -2.64
CA VAL A 43 -10.69 9.98 -1.60
C VAL A 43 -9.45 9.30 -2.19
N ARG A 44 -9.57 8.66 -3.36
CA ARG A 44 -8.43 8.10 -4.10
C ARG A 44 -7.42 9.19 -4.46
N SER A 45 -7.86 10.28 -5.05
CA SER A 45 -6.99 11.42 -5.40
C SER A 45 -6.32 12.02 -4.16
N GLN A 46 -7.06 12.18 -3.05
CA GLN A 46 -6.49 12.67 -1.80
C GLN A 46 -5.39 11.75 -1.26
N ILE A 47 -5.61 10.42 -1.27
CA ILE A 47 -4.63 9.44 -0.80
C ILE A 47 -3.37 9.46 -1.67
N LEU A 48 -3.51 9.56 -3.00
CA LEU A 48 -2.38 9.60 -3.93
C LEU A 48 -1.53 10.87 -3.82
N LEU A 49 -2.06 11.95 -3.25
CA LEU A 49 -1.34 13.20 -3.01
C LEU A 49 -0.50 13.18 -1.72
N ILE A 50 -0.63 12.16 -0.87
CA ILE A 50 0.12 12.04 0.38
C ILE A 50 1.50 11.43 0.07
N ASP A 51 2.58 12.17 0.40
CA ASP A 51 3.96 11.71 0.27
C ASP A 51 4.65 11.66 1.67
N PRO A 52 5.16 10.49 2.11
CA PRO A 52 5.11 9.19 1.44
C PRO A 52 3.71 8.56 1.49
N LEU A 53 3.39 7.72 0.49
CA LEU A 53 2.11 7.02 0.40
C LEU A 53 1.78 6.30 1.73
N PRO A 54 0.58 6.50 2.29
CA PRO A 54 0.24 5.97 3.60
C PRO A 54 0.20 4.44 3.62
N SER A 55 0.32 3.86 4.83
CA SER A 55 0.19 2.42 5.01
C SER A 55 -1.20 1.92 4.63
N MET A 56 -1.31 0.64 4.27
CA MET A 56 -2.59 0.02 3.92
C MET A 56 -3.68 0.23 4.97
N ASN A 57 -3.34 0.07 6.26
CA ASN A 57 -4.30 0.26 7.35
C ASN A 57 -4.88 1.68 7.36
N ARG A 58 -4.05 2.68 7.06
CA ARG A 58 -4.49 4.07 6.99
C ARG A 58 -5.34 4.32 5.76
N ILE A 59 -4.95 3.75 4.61
CA ILE A 59 -5.74 3.79 3.37
C ILE A 59 -7.14 3.21 3.59
N PHE A 60 -7.25 2.01 4.19
CA PHE A 60 -8.54 1.39 4.53
C PHE A 60 -9.38 2.29 5.45
N SER A 61 -8.74 2.86 6.48
CA SER A 61 -9.44 3.75 7.42
C SER A 61 -10.01 4.99 6.73
N MET A 62 -9.27 5.59 5.79
CA MET A 62 -9.73 6.76 5.02
C MET A 62 -10.89 6.41 4.09
N VAL A 63 -10.83 5.26 3.41
CA VAL A 63 -11.92 4.79 2.53
C VAL A 63 -13.18 4.50 3.34
N LEU A 64 -13.06 3.79 4.47
CA LEU A 64 -14.19 3.51 5.36
C LEU A 64 -14.78 4.77 6.00
N GLN A 65 -13.96 5.80 6.24
CA GLN A 65 -14.46 7.08 6.73
C GLN A 65 -15.25 7.81 5.65
N TYR A 66 -14.80 7.75 4.39
CA TYR A 66 -15.51 8.35 3.25
C TYR A 66 -16.83 7.64 2.95
N GLU A 67 -16.88 6.30 3.03
CA GLU A 67 -18.11 5.52 2.80
C GLU A 67 -19.23 5.84 3.81
N ARG A 68 -18.87 6.33 5.00
CA ARG A 68 -19.81 6.71 6.06
C ARG A 68 -20.33 8.15 5.95
N GLN A 69 -19.86 8.94 4.98
CA GLN A 69 -20.42 10.24 4.62
C GLN A 69 -21.57 10.05 3.63
#